data_AF-A0A916GWP4-F1
#
_entry.id   AF-A0A916GWP4-F1
#
_cell.length_a   1.000
_cell.length_b   1.000
_cell.length_c   1.000
_cell.angle_alpha   90.00
_cell.angle_beta   90.00
_cell.angle_gamma   90.00
#
_symmetry.space_group_name_H-M   'P 1'
#
loop_
_entity.id
_entity.type
_entity.pdbx_description
1 polymer ?
#
loop_
_entity_poly.entity_id
_entity_poly.type
_entity_poly.pdbx_seq_one_letter_code
_entity_poly.pdbx_strand_id
1 'polypeptide(L)' 'MGELPNAVVKRLLVKHGGGLRVSGDAIDKAVAAAEDYVARLAREAQAAAEADKRKTIMDNDIDRARAKLSGSF' A
#
# COMPACT_ATOMS: atom_id res chain seq x y z
N MET A 1 12.90 -10.11 -4.69
CA MET A 1 12.87 -9.57 -3.33
C MET A 1 12.19 -8.23 -3.42
N GLY A 2 11.12 -8.00 -2.65
CA GLY A 2 10.43 -6.71 -2.66
C GLY A 2 11.31 -5.60 -2.07
N GLU A 3 10.92 -4.35 -2.30
CA GLU A 3 11.51 -3.18 -1.66
C GLU A 3 11.19 -3.14 -0.16
N LEU A 4 10.02 -3.63 0.25
CA LEU A 4 9.63 -3.68 1.65
C LEU A 4 10.39 -4.78 2.42
N PRO A 5 11.01 -4.46 3.57
CA PRO A 5 11.71 -5.48 4.35
C PRO A 5 10.76 -6.56 4.90
N ASN A 6 11.02 -7.82 4.54
CA ASN A 6 10.25 -8.99 5.00
C ASN A 6 10.07 -9.03 6.52
N ALA A 7 11.09 -8.65 7.30
CA ALA A 7 11.02 -8.64 8.77
C ALA A 7 9.98 -7.64 9.31
N VAL A 8 9.84 -6.47 8.67
CA VAL A 8 8.86 -5.45 9.07
C VAL A 8 7.45 -5.92 8.72
N VAL A 9 7.27 -6.45 7.51
CA VAL A 9 5.97 -6.98 7.06
C VAL A 9 5.54 -8.14 7.95
N LYS A 10 6.43 -9.10 8.24
CA LYS A 10 6.17 -10.19 9.20
C LYS A 10 5.71 -9.66 10.56
N ARG A 11 6.38 -8.66 11.12
CA ARG A 11 6.02 -8.08 12.43
C ARG A 11 4.60 -7.50 12.41
N LEU A 12 4.22 -6.82 11.33
CA LEU A 12 2.87 -6.28 11.17
C LEU A 12 1.82 -7.40 11.03
N LEU A 13 2.11 -8.43 10.23
CA LEU A 13 1.22 -9.58 10.07
C LEU A 13 0.99 -10.31 11.40
N VAL A 14 2.03 -10.53 12.21
CA VAL A 14 1.89 -11.15 13.53
C VAL A 14 1.09 -10.24 14.46
N LYS A 15 1.39 -8.93 14.49
CA LYS A 15 0.72 -7.95 15.34
C LYS A 15 -0.79 -7.86 15.06
N HIS A 16 -1.17 -7.81 13.79
CA HIS A 16 -2.57 -7.63 13.37
C HIS A 16 -3.29 -8.96 13.12
N GLY A 17 -2.56 -10.06 12.92
CA GLY A 17 -3.08 -11.42 12.78
C GLY A 17 -3.21 -12.16 14.11
N GLY A 18 -3.35 -11.44 15.23
CA GLY A 18 -3.61 -12.06 16.54
C GLY A 18 -2.46 -12.91 17.10
N GLY A 19 -1.21 -12.64 16.71
CA GLY A 19 -0.04 -13.38 17.18
C GLY A 19 0.22 -14.70 16.45
N LEU A 20 -0.53 -15.01 15.38
CA LEU A 20 -0.34 -16.24 14.60
C LEU A 20 1.05 -16.29 13.94
N ARG A 21 1.57 -17.51 13.79
CA ARG A 21 2.78 -17.74 13.00
C ARG A 21 2.49 -17.48 11.52
N VAL A 22 3.45 -16.86 10.84
CA VAL A 22 3.37 -16.54 9.41
C VAL A 22 4.46 -17.32 8.67
N SER A 23 4.09 -18.05 7.62
CA SER A 23 5.04 -18.79 6.78
C SER A 23 5.88 -17.83 5.90
N GLY A 24 7.02 -18.32 5.38
CA GLY A 24 7.88 -17.55 4.48
C GLY A 24 7.13 -17.03 3.25
N ASP A 25 6.48 -17.93 2.51
CA ASP A 25 5.71 -17.59 1.31
C ASP A 25 4.57 -16.60 1.58
N ALA A 26 3.95 -16.67 2.77
CA ALA A 26 2.91 -15.72 3.15
C ALA A 26 3.49 -14.31 3.39
N ILE A 27 4.72 -14.21 3.90
CA ILE A 27 5.42 -12.92 4.03
C ILE A 27 5.71 -12.35 2.64
N ASP A 28 6.22 -13.16 1.72
CA ASP A 28 6.53 -12.70 0.35
C ASP A 28 5.27 -12.25 -0.40
N LYS A 29 4.16 -12.98 -0.26
CA LYS A 29 2.86 -12.57 -0.81
C LYS A 29 2.34 -11.27 -0.20
N ALA A 30 2.50 -11.09 1.10
CA ALA A 30 2.08 -9.86 1.78
C ALA A 30 2.93 -8.65 1.38
N VAL A 31 4.24 -8.85 1.19
CA VAL A 31 5.15 -7.82 0.64
C VAL A 31 4.66 -7.40 -0.74
N ALA A 32 4.46 -8.36 -1.66
CA ALA A 32 4.00 -8.07 -3.01
C ALA A 32 2.64 -7.36 -3.03
N ALA A 33 1.69 -7.78 -2.19
CA ALA A 33 0.38 -7.15 -2.09
C ALA A 33 0.47 -5.71 -1.53
N ALA A 34 1.33 -5.46 -0.54
CA ALA A 34 1.53 -4.13 0.01
C ALA A 34 2.18 -3.18 -1.02
N GLU A 35 3.16 -3.66 -1.78
CA GLU A 35 3.80 -2.89 -2.84
C GLU A 35 2.83 -2.57 -3.99
N ASP A 36 2.02 -3.55 -4.42
CA ASP A 36 0.99 -3.31 -5.44
C ASP A 36 -0.02 -2.26 -4.97
N TYR A 37 -0.47 -2.34 -3.72
CA TYR A 37 -1.37 -1.33 -3.16
C TYR A 37 -0.74 0.06 -3.15
N VAL A 38 0.53 0.19 -2.70
CA VAL A 38 1.24 1.49 -2.70
C VAL A 38 1.42 2.01 -4.12
N ALA A 39 1.74 1.16 -5.09
CA ALA A 39 1.88 1.55 -6.49
C ALA A 39 0.56 2.06 -7.08
N ARG A 40 -0.55 1.38 -6.80
CA ARG A 40 -1.89 1.82 -7.21
C ARG A 40 -2.27 3.14 -6.53
N LEU A 41 -2.02 3.27 -5.23
CA LEU A 41 -2.30 4.48 -4.46
C LEU A 41 -1.51 5.67 -5.03
N ALA A 42 -0.22 5.48 -5.32
CA ALA A 42 0.65 6.51 -5.88
C ALA A 42 0.18 6.98 -7.26
N ARG A 43 -0.22 6.06 -8.15
CA ARG A 43 -0.75 6.43 -9.48
C ARG A 43 -2.02 7.26 -9.40
N GLU A 44 -2.95 6.88 -8.51
CA GLU A 44 -4.19 7.63 -8.33
C GLU A 44 -3.95 9.00 -7.68
N ALA A 45 -3.05 9.07 -6.69
CA ALA A 45 -2.69 10.32 -6.04
C ALA A 45 -1.94 11.27 -7.00
N GLN A 46 -1.06 10.72 -7.85
CA GLN A 46 -0.43 11.47 -8.94
C GLN A 46 -1.48 12.05 -9.88
N ALA A 47 -2.43 11.24 -10.34
CA ALA A 47 -3.48 11.70 -11.25
C ALA A 47 -4.32 12.83 -10.63
N ALA A 48 -4.61 12.77 -9.33
CA ALA A 48 -5.28 13.84 -8.60
C ALA A 48 -4.44 15.13 -8.54
N ALA A 49 -3.13 15.00 -8.25
CA ALA A 49 -2.22 16.14 -8.22
C ALA A 49 -2.08 16.80 -9.61
N GLU A 50 -1.99 16.00 -10.67
CA GLU A 50 -1.91 16.48 -12.06
C GLU A 50 -3.19 17.19 -12.50
N ALA A 51 -4.37 16.67 -12.13
CA ALA A 51 -5.65 17.31 -12.39
C ALA A 51 -5.73 18.71 -11.76
N ASP A 52 -5.13 18.87 -10.58
CA ASP A 52 -5.01 20.14 -9.86
C ASP A 52 -3.79 20.98 -10.31
N LYS A 53 -3.10 20.59 -11.40
CA LYS A 53 -1.90 21.24 -11.96
C LYS A 53 -0.73 21.38 -10.98
N ARG A 54 -0.64 20.48 -10.00
CA ARG A 54 0.44 20.43 -9.01
C ARG A 54 1.52 19.42 -9.42
N LYS A 55 2.75 19.65 -8.97
CA LYS A 55 3.90 18.72 -9.13
C LYS A 55 4.27 18.00 -7.82
N THR A 56 3.42 18.13 -6.81
CA THR A 56 3.62 17.57 -5.47
C THR A 56 2.33 16.88 -5.07
N ILE A 57 2.44 15.61 -4.71
CA ILE A 57 1.36 14.83 -4.10
C ILE A 57 1.19 15.35 -2.67
N MET A 58 -0.03 15.77 -2.35
CA MET A 58 -0.42 16.25 -1.03
C MET A 58 -1.21 15.16 -0.29
N ASP A 59 -1.42 15.35 1.00
CA ASP A 59 -2.24 14.50 1.87
C ASP A 59 -3.64 14.23 1.27
N ASN A 60 -4.32 15.27 0.78
CA ASN A 60 -5.66 15.15 0.17
C ASN A 60 -5.65 14.27 -1.10
N ASP A 61 -4.56 14.22 -1.85
CA ASP A 61 -4.47 13.33 -3.02
C ASP A 61 -4.43 11.86 -2.59
N ILE A 62 -3.75 11.57 -1.48
CA ILE A 62 -3.71 10.23 -0.88
C ILE A 62 -5.09 9.83 -0.38
N ASP A 63 -5.82 10.73 0.28
CA ASP A 63 -7.17 10.47 0.76
C ASP A 63 -8.15 10.20 -0.40
N ARG A 64 -8.10 11.02 -1.46
CA ARG A 64 -8.89 10.81 -2.69
C ARG A 64 -8.55 9.50 -3.37
N ALA A 65 -7.26 9.18 -3.51
CA ALA A 65 -6.79 7.93 -4.10
C ALA A 65 -7.29 6.73 -3.31
N ARG A 66 -7.20 6.78 -1.97
CA ARG A 66 -7.71 5.72 -1.09
C ARG A 66 -9.22 5.54 -1.23
N ALA A 67 -9.98 6.64 -1.21
CA ALA A 67 -11.44 6.60 -1.38
C ALA A 67 -11.80 5.91 -2.70
N LYS A 68 -11.13 6.28 -3.79
CA LYS A 68 -11.34 5.68 -5.12
C LYS A 68 -11.01 4.19 -5.14
N LEU A 69 -9.87 3.78 -4.58
CA LEU A 69 -9.46 2.37 -4.54
C LEU A 69 -10.40 1.49 -3.68
N SER A 70 -11.01 2.06 -2.65
CA SER A 70 -11.99 1.35 -1.81
C SER A 70 -13.40 1.27 -2.41
N GLY A 71 -13.73 2.14 -3.38
CA GLY A 71 -15.02 2.17 -4.06
C GLY A 71 -15.07 1.35 -5.37
N SER A 72 -13.93 0.87 -5.88
CA SER A 72 -13.87 -0.05 -7.02
C SER A 72 -14.11 -1.49 -6.56
N PHE A 73 -15.37 -1.92 -6.55
CA PHE A 73 -15.77 -3.33 -6.54
C PHE A 73 -15.83 -3.87 -7.96
#